data_AF-A0A6P5PTU4-F1
#
_entry.id   AF-A0A6P5PTU4-F1
#
_cell.length_a   1.000
_cell.length_b   1.000
_cell.length_c   1.000
_cell.angle_alpha   90.00
_cell.angle_beta   90.00
_cell.angle_gamma   90.00
#
_symmetry.space_group_name_H-M   'P 1'
#
loop_
_entity.id
_entity.type
_entity.pdbx_description
1 polymer ?
#
loop_
_entity_poly.entity_id
_entity_poly.type
_entity_poly.pdbx_seq_one_letter_code
_entity_poly.pdbx_strand_id
1 'polypeptide(L)'
;MQRSECSGGVQLRNRAAGSNDQRESSSTQMKHRTTVPPSKSSSLTSSPEAARRARPRPSDKLNPKTINPFGEQPRAPTAFAAIYSQGGIPCRLVHGSVKHRLQWECPPEILPFDPLLITLAEGLRETKHPYTFVSKEGFRELLLVKGAPEKAIPLLPRLIPVLKAALVHSDDEVFERGLSALVQLSVVVGPSLNGHLKLLLTSLSKRLMDKKFKEPITSALQKLEQHGGSASLIIIKSKIPTYCSICC
;
A
#
# COMPACT_ATOMS: atom_id res chain seq x y z
N MET A 1 26.70 30.51 -53.05
CA MET A 1 28.08 30.65 -53.53
C MET A 1 28.96 31.05 -52.35
N GLN A 2 30.15 30.43 -52.23
CA GLN A 2 31.30 30.72 -51.32
C GLN A 2 31.04 30.48 -49.81
N ARG A 3 31.60 29.48 -49.10
CA ARG A 3 32.97 28.92 -48.88
C ARG A 3 34.00 29.87 -48.27
N SER A 4 34.51 29.50 -47.08
CA SER A 4 35.94 29.33 -46.67
C SER A 4 36.00 29.38 -45.11
N GLU A 5 36.33 28.32 -44.35
CA GLU A 5 37.55 27.49 -44.19
C GLU A 5 38.76 28.17 -43.52
N CYS A 6 39.09 27.73 -42.29
CA CYS A 6 40.43 27.42 -41.72
C CYS A 6 40.35 27.36 -40.17
N SER A 7 41.13 26.59 -39.39
CA SER A 7 42.00 25.41 -39.56
C SER A 7 42.58 25.06 -38.17
N GLY A 8 42.96 23.79 -37.95
CA GLY A 8 43.90 23.29 -36.93
C GLY A 8 43.32 22.97 -35.54
N GLY A 9 43.39 21.77 -34.95
CA GLY A 9 44.18 20.57 -35.22
C GLY A 9 45.32 20.41 -34.21
N VAL A 10 45.11 19.67 -33.10
CA VAL A 10 46.18 18.93 -32.39
C VAL A 10 45.61 17.63 -31.83
N GLN A 11 46.30 16.56 -32.18
CA GLN A 11 46.07 15.16 -31.89
C GLN A 11 47.02 14.73 -30.78
N LEU A 12 46.57 13.98 -29.77
CA LEU A 12 47.46 13.15 -28.94
C LEU A 12 46.85 11.77 -28.72
N ARG A 13 47.70 10.79 -29.00
CA ARG A 13 47.52 9.34 -29.04
C ARG A 13 48.54 8.76 -28.06
N ASN A 14 48.17 7.68 -27.35
CA ASN A 14 48.99 6.51 -26.95
C ASN A 14 48.18 5.71 -25.88
N ARG A 15 47.74 4.44 -26.06
CA ARG A 15 48.46 3.14 -26.10
C ARG A 15 49.46 2.98 -24.93
N ALA A 16 49.64 1.84 -24.23
CA ALA A 16 48.99 0.54 -24.06
C ALA A 16 49.84 -0.25 -23.02
N ALA A 17 49.30 -1.39 -22.54
CA ALA A 17 50.00 -2.67 -22.25
C ALA A 17 50.38 -3.08 -20.81
N GLY A 18 50.17 -4.39 -20.55
CA GLY A 18 50.84 -5.27 -19.57
C GLY A 18 50.01 -5.56 -18.30
N SER A 19 49.22 -6.65 -18.15
CA SER A 19 49.42 -8.11 -18.31
C SER A 19 50.07 -8.81 -17.10
N ASN A 20 49.40 -9.90 -16.67
CA ASN A 20 49.93 -11.09 -15.98
C ASN A 20 50.33 -10.97 -14.49
N ASP A 21 50.18 -11.97 -13.61
CA ASP A 21 49.68 -13.36 -13.67
C ASP A 21 49.64 -13.92 -12.21
N GLN A 22 49.03 -15.11 -12.03
CA GLN A 22 49.29 -16.10 -10.96
C GLN A 22 48.81 -15.83 -9.51
N ARG A 23 48.53 -16.82 -8.64
CA ARG A 23 48.07 -18.23 -8.68
C ARG A 23 48.03 -18.66 -7.19
N GLU A 24 47.01 -19.43 -6.80
CA GLU A 24 47.03 -20.55 -5.84
C GLU A 24 47.50 -20.44 -4.35
N SER A 25 46.62 -21.00 -3.49
CA SER A 25 46.88 -22.02 -2.45
C SER A 25 47.26 -21.65 -1.00
N SER A 26 46.28 -21.91 -0.12
CA SER A 26 46.28 -22.85 1.02
C SER A 26 47.42 -22.89 2.07
N SER A 27 46.97 -22.64 3.32
CA SER A 27 47.15 -23.46 4.54
C SER A 27 48.35 -23.28 5.50
N THR A 28 47.95 -23.25 6.79
CA THR A 28 48.59 -23.75 8.03
C THR A 28 49.77 -23.01 8.69
N GLN A 29 49.54 -22.57 9.94
CA GLN A 29 50.19 -23.03 11.19
C GLN A 29 49.47 -22.41 12.41
N MET A 30 48.94 -23.19 13.37
CA MET A 30 49.58 -23.69 14.61
C MET A 30 49.91 -22.57 15.63
N LYS A 31 49.72 -22.67 16.96
CA LYS A 31 49.21 -23.69 17.91
C LYS A 31 49.35 -23.08 19.33
N HIS A 32 48.60 -23.62 20.30
CA HIS A 32 48.81 -23.75 21.77
C HIS A 32 47.45 -23.50 22.45
N ARG A 33 46.60 -24.48 22.80
CA ARG A 33 46.72 -25.72 23.61
C ARG A 33 47.29 -25.48 25.00
N THR A 34 46.44 -25.57 26.03
CA THR A 34 46.65 -26.40 27.23
C THR A 34 45.28 -26.79 27.79
N THR A 35 45.19 -28.02 28.29
CA THR A 35 43.99 -28.84 28.52
C THR A 35 44.01 -29.39 29.96
N VAL A 36 42.87 -29.25 30.69
CA VAL A 36 42.19 -30.11 31.73
C VAL A 36 43.01 -30.78 32.87
N PRO A 37 42.45 -31.09 34.08
CA PRO A 37 41.30 -31.99 34.29
C PRO A 37 40.32 -31.67 35.47
N PRO A 38 39.24 -32.46 35.66
CA PRO A 38 38.15 -32.21 36.61
C PRO A 38 38.31 -33.00 37.93
N SER A 39 37.54 -32.64 38.97
CA SER A 39 37.43 -33.45 40.21
C SER A 39 36.02 -33.32 40.83
N LYS A 40 35.47 -34.49 41.21
CA LYS A 40 34.18 -34.73 41.85
C LYS A 40 34.29 -34.69 43.39
N SER A 41 33.14 -34.52 44.05
CA SER A 41 32.68 -35.04 45.38
C SER A 41 32.20 -33.93 46.35
N SER A 42 30.87 -33.82 46.54
CA SER A 42 30.04 -34.28 47.71
C SER A 42 30.12 -33.37 48.94
N SER A 43 29.06 -32.69 49.37
CA SER A 43 28.01 -33.20 50.27
C SER A 43 26.93 -32.11 50.46
N LEU A 44 25.66 -32.35 50.13
CA LEU A 44 24.54 -32.77 51.00
C LEU A 44 24.34 -31.93 52.28
N THR A 45 23.34 -31.04 52.23
CA THR A 45 22.35 -30.88 53.30
C THR A 45 20.95 -30.94 52.67
N SER A 46 20.26 -32.06 52.88
CA SER A 46 18.80 -32.20 52.74
C SER A 46 18.19 -31.78 54.09
N SER A 47 17.02 -31.13 54.16
CA SER A 47 15.69 -31.78 54.10
C SER A 47 14.57 -30.70 54.16
N PRO A 48 13.25 -31.02 54.10
CA PRO A 48 12.39 -30.60 53.01
C PRO A 48 11.14 -29.81 53.47
N GLU A 49 10.56 -28.93 52.64
CA GLU A 49 9.13 -28.65 52.78
C GLU A 49 8.43 -28.45 51.43
N ALA A 50 7.76 -29.53 51.04
CA ALA A 50 6.54 -29.66 50.25
C ALA A 50 6.06 -28.44 49.43
N ALA A 51 5.92 -28.72 48.13
CA ALA A 51 5.06 -28.02 47.19
C ALA A 51 3.69 -27.65 47.78
N ARG A 52 3.54 -26.41 48.23
CA ARG A 52 2.23 -25.78 48.41
C ARG A 52 1.88 -25.09 47.11
N ARG A 53 1.07 -25.75 46.27
CA ARG A 53 0.34 -25.09 45.18
C ARG A 53 -0.40 -23.89 45.78
N ALA A 54 0.06 -22.68 45.46
CA ALA A 54 -0.64 -21.47 45.85
C ALA A 54 -2.05 -21.54 45.28
N ARG A 55 -3.06 -21.51 46.16
CA ARG A 55 -4.46 -21.40 45.72
C ARG A 55 -4.58 -20.11 44.90
N PRO A 56 -5.24 -20.12 43.73
CA PRO A 56 -5.40 -18.92 42.93
C PRO A 56 -6.11 -17.88 43.79
N ARG A 57 -5.47 -16.72 43.95
CA ARG A 57 -6.02 -15.62 44.75
C ARG A 57 -7.22 -15.07 43.99
N PRO A 58 -8.29 -14.60 44.65
CA PRO A 58 -9.39 -13.92 43.98
C PRO A 58 -8.93 -12.75 43.07
N SER A 59 -7.79 -12.13 43.38
CA SER A 59 -7.12 -11.12 42.55
C SER A 59 -6.67 -11.63 41.18
N ASP A 60 -6.42 -12.93 41.02
CA ASP A 60 -6.02 -13.52 39.74
C ASP A 60 -7.20 -13.53 38.74
N LYS A 61 -8.44 -13.49 39.25
CA LYS A 61 -9.66 -13.30 38.43
C LYS A 61 -9.94 -11.82 38.11
N LEU A 62 -9.18 -10.91 38.72
CA LEU A 62 -9.28 -9.46 38.55
C LEU A 62 -8.07 -8.88 37.82
N ASN A 63 -7.33 -9.70 37.07
CA ASN A 63 -6.39 -9.22 36.07
C ASN A 63 -7.12 -9.13 34.71
N PRO A 64 -7.90 -8.07 34.41
CA PRO A 64 -8.07 -7.72 33.01
C PRO A 64 -6.64 -7.54 32.49
N LYS A 65 -6.30 -8.20 31.37
CA LYS A 65 -4.97 -8.11 30.75
C LYS A 65 -4.48 -6.68 30.89
N THR A 66 -3.54 -6.44 31.82
CA THR A 66 -3.07 -5.10 32.11
C THR A 66 -2.58 -4.55 30.79
N ILE A 67 -3.29 -3.56 30.26
CA ILE A 67 -2.85 -2.79 29.09
C ILE A 67 -1.44 -2.34 29.45
N ASN A 68 -0.47 -2.90 28.74
CA ASN A 68 0.92 -2.59 28.96
C ASN A 68 1.21 -1.37 28.07
N PRO A 69 1.20 -0.13 28.60
CA PRO A 69 1.44 1.07 27.79
C PRO A 69 2.84 1.08 27.14
N PHE A 70 3.72 0.16 27.55
CA PHE A 70 5.07 -0.06 27.04
C PHE A 70 5.26 -1.42 26.35
N GLY A 71 4.20 -2.24 26.21
CA GLY A 71 4.23 -3.37 25.29
C GLY A 71 4.40 -2.87 23.85
N GLU A 72 4.99 -3.67 22.96
CA GLU A 72 5.30 -3.31 21.57
C GLU A 72 4.30 -2.30 21.02
N GLN A 73 4.76 -1.05 20.86
CA GLN A 73 3.93 0.02 20.33
C GLN A 73 3.29 -0.48 19.03
N PRO A 74 1.97 -0.37 18.86
CA PRO A 74 1.32 -0.72 17.61
C PRO A 74 2.07 0.02 16.50
N ARG A 75 2.42 -0.70 15.42
CA ARG A 75 3.10 -0.17 14.22
C ARG A 75 2.77 1.31 14.03
N ALA A 76 3.80 2.13 13.79
CA ALA A 76 3.67 3.56 13.56
C ALA A 76 2.41 3.86 12.74
N PRO A 77 1.59 4.83 13.16
CA PRO A 77 0.33 5.12 12.49
C PRO A 77 0.60 5.39 11.02
N THR A 78 -0.27 4.88 10.16
CA THR A 78 -0.22 5.19 8.73
C THR A 78 -0.40 6.69 8.52
N ALA A 79 0.03 7.20 7.37
CA ALA A 79 -0.13 8.61 7.03
C ALA A 79 -1.59 9.06 7.18
N PHE A 80 -2.55 8.25 6.70
CA PHE A 80 -3.97 8.52 6.83
C PHE A 80 -4.43 8.57 8.30
N ALA A 81 -4.06 7.56 9.11
CA ALA A 81 -4.46 7.51 10.51
C ALA A 81 -3.89 8.69 11.31
N ALA A 82 -2.65 9.10 11.01
CA ALA A 82 -2.03 10.28 11.60
C ALA A 82 -2.79 11.57 11.23
N ILE A 83 -3.08 11.78 9.94
CA ILE A 83 -3.81 12.97 9.47
C ILE A 83 -5.21 13.03 10.07
N TYR A 84 -5.94 11.91 10.12
CA TYR A 84 -7.26 11.87 10.74
C TYR A 84 -7.22 12.17 12.23
N SER A 85 -6.25 11.59 12.97
CA SER A 85 -6.10 11.83 14.42
C SER A 85 -5.73 13.28 14.75
N GLN A 86 -5.07 13.97 13.83
CA GLN A 86 -4.73 15.39 13.93
C GLN A 86 -5.85 16.33 13.47
N GLY A 87 -6.98 15.81 12.98
CA GLY A 87 -8.09 16.62 12.46
C GLY A 87 -7.84 17.20 11.07
N GLY A 88 -6.91 16.64 10.29
CA GLY A 88 -6.62 17.12 8.93
C GLY A 88 -7.66 16.75 7.88
N ILE A 89 -8.65 15.91 8.23
CA ILE A 89 -9.80 15.59 7.39
C ILE A 89 -11.02 16.32 7.98
N PRO A 90 -11.66 17.25 7.24
CA PRO A 90 -12.71 18.12 7.77
C PRO A 90 -14.07 17.40 7.85
N CYS A 91 -14.10 16.27 8.54
CA CYS A 91 -15.30 15.47 8.75
C CYS A 91 -15.30 14.80 10.13
N ARG A 92 -16.48 14.43 10.60
CA ARG A 92 -16.69 13.67 11.83
C ARG A 92 -17.52 12.43 11.54
N LEU A 93 -17.14 11.33 12.17
CA LEU A 93 -17.95 10.12 12.18
C LEU A 93 -19.12 10.30 13.13
N VAL A 94 -20.34 10.30 12.60
CA VAL A 94 -21.57 10.31 13.39
C VAL A 94 -22.11 8.89 13.51
N HIS A 95 -22.10 8.37 14.74
CA HIS A 95 -22.66 7.07 15.05
C HIS A 95 -24.19 7.16 15.17
N GLY A 96 -24.90 6.90 14.06
CA GLY A 96 -26.35 6.72 14.11
C GLY A 96 -26.75 5.36 14.69
N SER A 97 -27.99 5.25 15.16
CA SER A 97 -28.54 4.01 15.75
C SER A 97 -28.62 2.82 14.77
N VAL A 98 -28.71 3.10 13.47
CA VAL A 98 -28.83 2.08 12.40
C VAL A 98 -27.75 2.23 11.34
N LYS A 99 -27.36 3.47 11.00
CA LYS A 99 -26.34 3.75 9.98
C LYS A 99 -25.38 4.82 10.47
N HIS A 100 -24.09 4.55 10.33
CA HIS A 100 -23.06 5.57 10.50
C HIS A 100 -23.04 6.49 9.29
N ARG A 101 -22.75 7.78 9.50
CA ARG A 101 -22.63 8.78 8.44
C ARG A 101 -21.42 9.67 8.70
N LEU A 102 -20.90 10.26 7.63
CA LEU A 102 -19.94 11.35 7.74
C LEU A 102 -20.69 12.67 7.83
N GLN A 103 -20.30 13.49 8.79
CA GLN A 103 -20.70 14.88 8.88
C GLN A 103 -19.50 15.74 8.51
N TRP A 104 -19.57 16.42 7.37
CA TRP A 104 -18.54 17.37 6.96
C TRP A 104 -18.66 18.67 7.75
N GLU A 105 -17.52 19.27 8.09
CA GLU A 105 -17.48 20.56 8.78
C GLU A 105 -17.96 21.71 7.88
N CYS A 106 -17.80 21.55 6.57
CA CYS A 106 -18.34 22.45 5.56
C CYS A 106 -18.85 21.66 4.34
N PRO A 107 -19.69 22.26 3.47
CA PRO A 107 -20.26 21.56 2.32
C PRO A 107 -19.17 20.94 1.43
N PRO A 108 -19.30 19.65 1.02
CA PRO A 108 -18.34 18.98 0.14
C PRO A 108 -18.06 19.73 -1.17
N GLU A 109 -19.00 20.55 -1.64
CA GLU A 109 -18.90 21.41 -2.82
C GLU A 109 -17.77 22.43 -2.72
N ILE A 110 -17.52 22.98 -1.53
CA ILE A 110 -16.53 24.03 -1.34
C ILE A 110 -15.17 23.50 -0.89
N LEU A 111 -15.10 22.22 -0.51
CA LEU A 111 -13.86 21.61 -0.04
C LEU A 111 -12.79 21.57 -1.14
N PRO A 112 -11.51 21.84 -0.78
CA PRO A 112 -10.39 21.62 -1.67
C PRO A 112 -10.14 20.10 -1.80
N PHE A 113 -10.01 19.61 -3.03
CA PHE A 113 -9.71 18.20 -3.29
C PHE A 113 -8.21 17.89 -3.10
N ASP A 114 -7.32 18.88 -3.24
CA ASP A 114 -5.90 18.72 -2.94
C ASP A 114 -5.63 19.23 -1.52
N PRO A 115 -5.04 18.42 -0.61
CA PRO A 115 -4.67 17.01 -0.76
C PRO A 115 -5.78 16.01 -0.41
N LEU A 116 -6.94 16.50 0.02
CA LEU A 116 -7.99 15.71 0.66
C LEU A 116 -8.39 14.42 -0.08
N LEU A 117 -8.66 14.49 -1.39
CA LEU A 117 -9.06 13.33 -2.19
C LEU A 117 -7.95 12.27 -2.25
N ILE A 118 -6.69 12.70 -2.33
CA ILE A 118 -5.51 11.81 -2.35
C ILE A 118 -5.36 11.15 -0.98
N THR A 119 -5.47 11.92 0.11
CA THR A 119 -5.42 11.39 1.47
C THR A 119 -6.52 10.35 1.69
N LEU A 120 -7.76 10.61 1.28
CA LEU A 120 -8.86 9.64 1.39
C LEU A 120 -8.59 8.38 0.57
N ALA A 121 -8.01 8.50 -0.62
CA ALA A 121 -7.61 7.36 -1.43
C ALA A 121 -6.49 6.52 -0.77
N GLU A 122 -5.53 7.15 -0.10
CA GLU A 122 -4.50 6.43 0.68
C GLU A 122 -5.12 5.63 1.82
N GLY A 123 -6.13 6.23 2.46
CA GLY A 123 -6.90 5.60 3.53
C GLY A 123 -7.72 4.37 3.12
N LEU A 124 -7.90 4.09 1.82
CA LEU A 124 -8.59 2.87 1.36
C LEU A 124 -7.87 1.59 1.76
N ARG A 125 -6.56 1.71 2.04
CA ARG A 125 -5.69 0.63 2.52
C ARG A 125 -5.78 0.39 4.02
N GLU A 126 -6.50 1.23 4.74
CA GLU A 126 -6.75 1.00 6.15
C GLU A 126 -7.57 -0.26 6.36
N THR A 127 -7.36 -0.89 7.51
CA THR A 127 -8.07 -2.11 7.94
C THR A 127 -8.72 -1.94 9.30
N LYS A 128 -8.49 -0.82 9.99
CA LYS A 128 -9.05 -0.53 11.31
C LYS A 128 -10.19 0.48 11.20
N HIS A 129 -11.29 0.20 11.90
CA HIS A 129 -12.34 1.18 12.15
C HIS A 129 -11.83 2.24 13.15
N PRO A 130 -12.12 3.55 13.00
CA PRO A 130 -13.03 4.18 12.03
C PRO A 130 -12.43 4.52 10.67
N TYR A 131 -11.11 4.36 10.50
CA TYR A 131 -10.39 4.84 9.32
C TYR A 131 -10.92 4.24 8.00
N THR A 132 -11.24 2.93 8.00
CA THR A 132 -11.84 2.24 6.85
C THR A 132 -13.14 2.87 6.37
N PHE A 133 -13.99 3.31 7.31
CA PHE A 133 -15.26 3.92 6.99
C PHE A 133 -15.08 5.35 6.49
N VAL A 134 -14.26 6.14 7.21
CA VAL A 134 -13.99 7.54 6.85
C VAL A 134 -13.35 7.65 5.47
N SER A 135 -12.35 6.82 5.16
CA SER A 135 -11.69 6.85 3.86
C SER A 135 -12.64 6.45 2.73
N LYS A 136 -13.35 5.32 2.87
CA LYS A 136 -14.27 4.80 1.87
C LYS A 136 -15.42 5.77 1.59
N GLU A 137 -16.07 6.25 2.65
CA GLU A 137 -17.24 7.09 2.52
C GLU A 137 -16.86 8.52 2.14
N GLY A 138 -15.76 9.04 2.68
CA GLY A 138 -15.27 10.36 2.34
C GLY A 138 -14.86 10.45 0.88
N PHE A 139 -14.15 9.43 0.37
CA PHE A 139 -13.79 9.35 -1.06
C PHE A 139 -15.04 9.33 -1.95
N ARG A 140 -16.05 8.54 -1.58
CA ARG A 140 -17.33 8.44 -2.31
C ARG A 140 -18.08 9.77 -2.33
N GLU A 141 -18.24 10.41 -1.17
CA GLU A 141 -19.00 11.64 -1.04
C GLU A 141 -18.35 12.80 -1.79
N LEU A 142 -17.01 12.94 -1.73
CA LEU A 142 -16.31 13.95 -2.53
C LEU A 142 -16.51 13.75 -4.03
N LEU A 143 -16.43 12.51 -4.52
CA LEU A 143 -16.61 12.24 -5.95
C LEU A 143 -18.04 12.46 -6.46
N LEU A 144 -19.05 12.50 -5.58
CA LEU A 144 -20.45 12.76 -5.95
C LEU A 144 -20.82 14.24 -6.02
N VAL A 145 -19.90 15.12 -5.62
CA VAL A 145 -20.10 16.56 -5.61
C VAL A 145 -20.25 17.13 -7.03
N LYS A 146 -21.09 18.15 -7.18
CA LYS A 146 -21.18 18.92 -8.43
C LYS A 146 -19.85 19.64 -8.68
N GLY A 147 -19.25 19.41 -9.85
CA GLY A 147 -17.94 19.96 -10.18
C GLY A 147 -16.76 19.12 -9.66
N ALA A 148 -17.01 17.87 -9.25
CA ALA A 148 -15.95 16.91 -8.93
C ALA A 148 -14.95 16.64 -10.09
N PRO A 149 -15.33 16.54 -11.38
CA PRO A 149 -14.36 16.24 -12.43
C PRO A 149 -13.28 17.32 -12.57
N GLU A 150 -13.65 18.59 -12.53
CA GLU A 150 -12.73 19.73 -12.66
C GLU A 150 -11.68 19.75 -11.55
N LYS A 151 -12.06 19.30 -10.34
CA LYS A 151 -11.16 19.19 -9.18
C LYS A 151 -10.36 17.88 -9.15
N ALA A 152 -10.92 16.78 -9.65
CA ALA A 152 -10.29 15.46 -9.59
C ALA A 152 -9.29 15.21 -10.73
N ILE A 153 -9.57 15.70 -11.95
CA ILE A 153 -8.72 15.50 -13.14
C ILE A 153 -7.26 15.96 -12.91
N PRO A 154 -6.99 17.16 -12.35
CA PRO A 154 -5.62 17.61 -12.09
C PRO A 154 -4.83 16.70 -11.13
N LEU A 155 -5.55 15.96 -10.27
CA LEU A 155 -4.97 15.10 -9.25
C LEU A 155 -4.71 13.66 -9.73
N LEU A 156 -5.18 13.28 -10.92
CA LEU A 156 -5.01 11.93 -11.48
C LEU A 156 -3.57 11.42 -11.42
N PRO A 157 -2.52 12.18 -11.79
CA PRO A 157 -1.15 11.67 -11.74
C PRO A 157 -0.70 11.23 -10.34
N ARG A 158 -1.21 11.87 -9.28
CA ARG A 158 -0.92 11.54 -7.87
C ARG A 158 -1.89 10.49 -7.32
N LEU A 159 -3.13 10.47 -7.78
CA LEU A 159 -4.17 9.56 -7.32
C LEU A 159 -3.98 8.12 -7.83
N ILE A 160 -3.52 7.97 -9.08
CA ILE A 160 -3.40 6.66 -9.74
C ILE A 160 -2.40 5.73 -9.02
N PRO A 161 -1.19 6.17 -8.62
CA PRO A 161 -0.27 5.33 -7.84
C PRO A 161 -0.88 4.85 -6.51
N VAL A 162 -1.63 5.72 -5.83
CA VAL A 162 -2.30 5.41 -4.56
C VAL A 162 -3.38 4.35 -4.75
N LEU A 163 -4.26 4.52 -5.75
CA LEU A 163 -5.27 3.51 -6.10
C LEU A 163 -4.63 2.20 -6.55
N LYS A 164 -3.56 2.26 -7.35
CA LYS A 164 -2.81 1.08 -7.75
C LYS A 164 -2.28 0.32 -6.54
N ALA A 165 -1.79 1.00 -5.51
CA ALA A 165 -1.31 0.37 -4.28
C ALA A 165 -2.40 -0.39 -3.54
N ALA A 166 -3.65 0.09 -3.56
CA ALA A 166 -4.81 -0.64 -3.03
C ALA A 166 -5.16 -1.86 -3.88
N LEU A 167 -5.10 -1.74 -5.22
CA LEU A 167 -5.42 -2.84 -6.16
C LEU A 167 -4.39 -3.98 -6.18
N VAL A 168 -3.16 -3.75 -5.74
CA VAL A 168 -2.14 -4.81 -5.61
C VAL A 168 -2.01 -5.34 -4.19
N HIS A 169 -2.82 -4.83 -3.26
CA HIS A 169 -2.76 -5.24 -1.87
C HIS A 169 -3.16 -6.71 -1.70
N SER A 170 -2.55 -7.41 -0.75
CA SER A 170 -2.83 -8.83 -0.51
C SER A 170 -4.19 -9.06 0.15
N ASP A 171 -4.60 -8.14 1.03
CA ASP A 171 -5.92 -8.14 1.69
C ASP A 171 -7.04 -7.92 0.67
N ASP A 172 -7.97 -8.88 0.65
CA ASP A 172 -9.13 -8.93 -0.22
C ASP A 172 -10.06 -7.73 -0.03
N GLU A 173 -10.29 -7.28 1.22
CA GLU A 173 -11.20 -6.16 1.46
C GLU A 173 -10.59 -4.83 0.99
N VAL A 174 -9.28 -4.68 1.14
CA VAL A 174 -8.55 -3.51 0.62
C VAL A 174 -8.61 -3.49 -0.91
N PHE A 175 -8.44 -4.65 -1.54
CA PHE A 175 -8.59 -4.79 -2.98
C PHE A 175 -10.00 -4.39 -3.45
N GLU A 176 -11.05 -4.90 -2.80
CA GLU A 176 -12.45 -4.57 -3.12
C GLU A 176 -12.75 -3.07 -2.96
N ARG A 177 -12.25 -2.45 -1.89
CA ARG A 177 -12.34 -1.00 -1.68
C ARG A 177 -11.63 -0.23 -2.80
N GLY A 178 -10.43 -0.65 -3.17
CA GLY A 178 -9.68 -0.07 -4.29
C GLY A 178 -10.38 -0.22 -5.64
N LEU A 179 -11.00 -1.38 -5.90
CA LEU A 179 -11.76 -1.65 -7.12
C LEU A 179 -13.02 -0.78 -7.19
N SER A 180 -13.75 -0.67 -6.08
CA SER A 180 -14.91 0.22 -5.98
C SER A 180 -14.52 1.69 -6.21
N ALA A 181 -13.44 2.14 -5.59
CA ALA A 181 -12.92 3.49 -5.76
C ALA A 181 -12.49 3.78 -7.21
N LEU A 182 -11.88 2.81 -7.89
CA LEU A 182 -11.54 2.93 -9.31
C LEU A 182 -12.79 3.13 -10.18
N VAL A 183 -13.85 2.36 -9.93
CA VAL A 183 -15.12 2.51 -10.66
C VAL A 183 -15.75 3.87 -10.36
N GLN A 184 -15.75 4.31 -9.11
CA GLN A 184 -16.27 5.64 -8.75
C GLN A 184 -15.49 6.76 -9.42
N LEU A 185 -14.16 6.65 -9.45
CA LEU A 185 -13.32 7.61 -10.15
C LEU A 185 -13.63 7.64 -11.66
N SER A 186 -13.83 6.48 -12.30
CA SER A 186 -14.11 6.41 -13.73
C SER A 186 -15.44 7.05 -14.12
N VAL A 187 -16.45 6.95 -13.26
CA VAL A 187 -17.74 7.65 -13.45
C VAL A 187 -17.53 9.17 -13.52
N VAL A 188 -16.65 9.69 -12.65
CA VAL A 188 -16.43 11.14 -12.52
C VAL A 188 -15.51 11.68 -13.62
N VAL A 189 -14.34 11.10 -13.82
CA VAL A 189 -13.34 11.65 -14.75
C VAL A 189 -13.50 11.14 -16.19
N GLY A 190 -14.26 10.05 -16.39
CA GLY A 190 -14.57 9.49 -17.70
C GLY A 190 -13.32 9.25 -18.58
N PRO A 191 -13.27 9.80 -19.81
CA PRO A 191 -12.18 9.58 -20.75
C PRO A 191 -10.80 10.04 -20.26
N SER A 192 -10.72 10.97 -19.32
CA SER A 192 -9.45 11.45 -18.77
C SER A 192 -8.67 10.36 -18.04
N LEU A 193 -9.33 9.28 -17.61
CA LEU A 193 -8.68 8.11 -17.01
C LEU A 193 -7.87 7.28 -18.01
N ASN A 194 -8.17 7.38 -19.31
CA ASN A 194 -7.59 6.51 -20.35
C ASN A 194 -6.06 6.59 -20.41
N GLY A 195 -5.47 7.78 -20.15
CA GLY A 195 -4.02 7.96 -20.11
C GLY A 195 -3.32 7.11 -19.04
N HIS A 196 -4.04 6.76 -17.97
CA HIS A 196 -3.53 6.02 -16.82
C HIS A 196 -4.05 4.58 -16.72
N LEU A 197 -5.04 4.22 -17.54
CA LEU A 197 -5.75 2.95 -17.46
C LEU A 197 -4.81 1.73 -17.60
N LYS A 198 -3.78 1.81 -18.46
CA LYS A 198 -2.77 0.74 -18.63
C LYS A 198 -2.12 0.31 -17.31
N LEU A 199 -1.85 1.25 -16.41
CA LEU A 199 -1.20 0.99 -15.13
C LEU A 199 -2.12 0.23 -14.17
N LEU A 200 -3.41 0.57 -14.18
CA LEU A 200 -4.44 -0.04 -13.33
C LEU A 200 -4.83 -1.43 -13.83
N LEU A 201 -5.02 -1.60 -15.14
CA LEU A 201 -5.38 -2.89 -15.75
C LEU A 201 -4.32 -3.97 -15.50
N THR A 202 -3.04 -3.60 -15.47
CA THR A 202 -1.96 -4.54 -15.18
C THR A 202 -2.07 -5.12 -13.76
N SER A 203 -2.63 -4.36 -12.81
CA SER A 203 -2.91 -4.87 -11.47
C SER A 203 -4.15 -5.75 -11.44
N LEU A 204 -5.20 -5.39 -12.19
CA LEU A 204 -6.44 -6.16 -12.27
C LEU A 204 -6.25 -7.51 -12.96
N SER A 205 -5.44 -7.59 -14.02
CA SER A 205 -5.21 -8.83 -14.76
C SER A 205 -4.63 -9.94 -13.88
N LYS A 206 -3.80 -9.58 -12.88
CA LYS A 206 -3.25 -10.53 -11.92
C LYS A 206 -4.32 -11.14 -11.03
N ARG A 207 -5.28 -10.32 -10.58
CA ARG A 207 -6.41 -10.73 -9.72
C ARG A 207 -7.56 -11.38 -10.50
N LEU A 208 -7.59 -11.26 -11.82
CA LEU A 208 -8.60 -11.88 -12.68
C LEU A 208 -8.53 -13.43 -12.66
N MET A 209 -7.38 -14.00 -12.31
CA MET A 209 -7.20 -15.45 -12.16
C MET A 209 -7.91 -16.00 -10.91
N ASP A 210 -8.18 -15.15 -9.93
CA ASP A 210 -8.88 -15.52 -8.70
C ASP A 210 -10.38 -15.63 -8.98
N LYS A 211 -10.95 -16.83 -8.80
CA LYS A 211 -12.39 -17.08 -9.04
C LYS A 211 -13.30 -16.13 -8.28
N LYS A 212 -12.89 -15.70 -7.09
CA LYS A 212 -13.60 -14.75 -6.23
C LYS A 212 -13.75 -13.37 -6.88
N PHE A 213 -12.72 -12.90 -7.58
CA PHE A 213 -12.69 -11.53 -8.12
C PHE A 213 -12.98 -11.45 -9.61
N LYS A 214 -13.09 -12.57 -10.30
CA LYS A 214 -13.38 -12.62 -11.74
C LYS A 214 -14.62 -11.82 -12.13
N GLU A 215 -15.75 -12.02 -11.45
CA GLU A 215 -17.00 -11.31 -11.73
C GLU A 215 -16.94 -9.83 -11.32
N PRO A 216 -16.51 -9.45 -10.09
CA PRO A 216 -16.32 -8.05 -9.73
C PRO A 216 -15.39 -7.27 -10.66
N ILE A 217 -14.27 -7.87 -11.07
CA ILE A 217 -13.32 -7.24 -12.00
C ILE A 217 -13.96 -7.10 -13.38
N THR A 218 -14.65 -8.12 -13.88
CA THR A 218 -15.36 -8.04 -15.17
C THR A 218 -16.38 -6.91 -15.15
N SER A 219 -17.22 -6.81 -14.11
CA SER A 219 -18.19 -5.72 -13.95
C SER A 219 -17.51 -4.34 -13.88
N ALA A 220 -16.37 -4.23 -13.20
CA ALA A 220 -15.60 -3.00 -13.16
C ALA A 220 -15.02 -2.60 -14.53
N LEU A 221 -14.51 -3.57 -15.30
CA LEU A 221 -14.01 -3.34 -16.67
C LEU A 221 -15.12 -2.85 -17.61
N GLN A 222 -16.34 -3.38 -17.48
CA GLN A 222 -17.50 -2.93 -18.26
C GLN A 222 -17.87 -1.48 -17.94
N LYS A 223 -17.85 -1.09 -16.67
CA LYS A 223 -18.07 0.31 -16.27
C LYS A 223 -16.95 1.24 -16.75
N LEU A 224 -15.70 0.76 -16.74
CA LEU A 224 -14.57 1.50 -17.29
C LEU A 224 -14.72 1.72 -18.80
N GLU A 225 -15.19 0.70 -19.52
CA GLU A 225 -15.51 0.80 -20.95
C GLU A 225 -16.60 1.84 -21.21
N GLN A 226 -17.70 1.77 -20.45
CA GLN A 226 -18.86 2.65 -20.59
C GLN A 226 -18.48 4.13 -20.39
N HIS A 227 -17.67 4.45 -19.38
CA HIS A 227 -17.30 5.84 -19.09
C HIS A 227 -16.07 6.33 -19.88
N GLY A 228 -15.17 5.42 -20.27
CA GLY A 228 -13.94 5.75 -20.99
C GLY A 228 -14.10 5.81 -22.51
N GLY A 229 -15.24 5.35 -23.04
CA GLY A 229 -15.56 5.36 -24.48
C GLY A 229 -14.72 4.40 -25.31
N SER A 230 -14.75 4.53 -26.64
CA SER A 230 -14.11 3.60 -27.58
C SER A 230 -12.59 3.44 -27.36
N ALA A 231 -11.90 4.50 -26.95
CA ALA A 231 -10.46 4.46 -26.66
C ALA A 231 -10.14 3.53 -25.47
N SER A 232 -11.02 3.47 -24.47
CA SER A 232 -10.84 2.61 -23.31
C SER A 232 -10.90 1.12 -23.68
N LEU A 233 -11.80 0.73 -24.60
CA LEU A 233 -11.93 -0.65 -25.07
C LEU A 233 -10.64 -1.17 -25.71
N ILE A 234 -9.99 -0.35 -26.54
CA ILE A 234 -8.71 -0.69 -27.18
C ILE A 234 -7.65 -0.94 -26.11
N ILE A 235 -7.59 -0.08 -25.08
CA ILE A 235 -6.64 -0.20 -23.97
C ILE A 235 -6.93 -1.45 -23.14
N ILE A 236 -8.20 -1.73 -22.82
CA ILE A 236 -8.62 -2.91 -22.07
C ILE A 236 -8.24 -4.18 -22.83
N LYS A 237 -8.63 -4.32 -24.11
CA LYS A 237 -8.29 -5.48 -24.94
C LYS A 237 -6.79 -5.68 -25.11
N SER A 238 -6.01 -4.59 -25.15
CA SER A 238 -4.54 -4.69 -25.24
C SER A 238 -3.88 -5.32 -24.00
N LYS A 239 -4.51 -5.23 -22.82
CA LYS A 239 -3.99 -5.79 -21.56
C LYS A 239 -4.72 -7.03 -21.08
N ILE A 240 -5.99 -7.18 -21.43
CA ILE A 240 -6.85 -8.30 -21.08
C ILE A 240 -7.52 -8.79 -22.37
N PRO A 241 -6.81 -9.61 -23.18
CA PRO A 241 -7.35 -10.10 -24.45
C PRO A 241 -8.63 -10.93 -24.32
N THR A 242 -8.84 -11.54 -23.15
CA THR A 242 -10.01 -12.37 -22.82
C THR A 242 -11.26 -11.57 -22.45
N TYR A 243 -11.18 -10.24 -22.42
CA TYR A 243 -12.31 -9.39 -22.07
C TYR A 243 -13.36 -9.34 -23.19
N CYS A 244 -14.62 -9.64 -22.84
CA CYS A 244 -15.78 -9.49 -23.71
C CYS A 244 -16.50 -8.17 -23.39
N SER A 245 -16.73 -7.36 -24.43
CA SER A 245 -17.41 -6.07 -24.32
C SER A 245 -18.91 -6.25 -24.03
N ILE A 246 -19.51 -5.23 -23.41
CA ILE A 246 -20.96 -5.12 -23.19
C ILE A 246 -21.76 -4.86 -24.47
N CYS A 247 -21.12 -4.42 -25.56
CA CYS A 247 -21.79 -4.04 -26.81
C CYS A 247 -21.85 -5.18 -27.84
N CYS A 248 -21.92 -6.44 -27.40
CA CYS A 248 -22.11 -7.60 -28.26
C CYS A 248 -23.59 -7.86 -28.56
#